data_AF-A0A355F6Y9-F1
#
_entry.id   AF-A0A355F6Y9-F1
#
_cell.length_a   1.000
_cell.length_b   1.000
_cell.length_c   1.000
_cell.angle_alpha   90.00
_cell.angle_beta   90.00
_cell.angle_gamma   90.00
#
_symmetry.space_group_name_H-M   'P 1'
#
loop_
_entity.id
_entity.type
_entity.pdbx_description
1 polymer ?
#
loop_
_entity_poly.entity_id
_entity_poly.type
_entity_poly.pdbx_seq_one_letter_code
_entity_poly.pdbx_strand_id
1 'polypeptide(L)' 'MAEALTDDLLRARGMGILEANLGPVEALRFLALLSHEPFDYQSWRDKHFQGMSLEEILGRAANTTRP' A
#
# COMPACT_ATOMS: atom_id res chain seq x y z
N MET A 1 7.54 16.85 -4.38
CA MET A 1 6.73 15.79 -5.01
C MET A 1 7.28 14.45 -4.54
N ALA A 2 6.47 13.57 -3.95
CA ALA A 2 6.81 12.16 -4.04
C ALA A 2 6.41 11.75 -5.46
N GLU A 3 7.38 11.55 -6.33
CA GLU A 3 7.15 11.05 -7.68
C GLU A 3 6.33 9.76 -7.56
N ALA A 4 5.18 9.70 -8.25
CA ALA A 4 4.40 8.48 -8.32
C ALA A 4 5.28 7.44 -9.00
N LEU A 5 5.71 6.45 -8.22
CA LEU A 5 6.56 5.39 -8.74
C LEU A 5 5.80 4.69 -9.87
N THR A 6 6.47 4.48 -10.99
CA THR A 6 5.96 3.55 -12.00
C THR A 6 5.72 2.20 -11.35
N ASP A 7 4.77 1.44 -11.86
CA ASP A 7 4.43 0.13 -11.30
C ASP A 7 5.66 -0.77 -11.15
N ASP A 8 6.61 -0.71 -12.09
CA ASP A 8 7.86 -1.46 -12.04
C ASP A 8 8.78 -1.01 -10.91
N LEU A 9 8.92 0.31 -10.71
CA LEU A 9 9.73 0.84 -9.61
C LEU A 9 9.08 0.56 -8.25
N LEU A 10 7.75 0.63 -8.16
CA LEU A 10 7.00 0.30 -6.96
C LEU A 10 7.19 -1.18 -6.61
N ARG A 11 7.07 -2.08 -7.59
CA ARG A 11 7.31 -3.53 -7.41
C ARG A 11 8.75 -3.82 -7.00
N ALA A 12 9.73 -3.23 -7.68
CA ALA A 12 11.14 -3.44 -7.36
C ALA A 12 11.47 -2.96 -5.94
N ARG A 13 10.99 -1.78 -5.55
CA ARG A 13 11.16 -1.25 -4.20
C ARG A 13 10.46 -2.11 -3.15
N GLY A 14 9.23 -2.54 -3.42
CA GLY A 14 8.47 -3.41 -2.54
C GLY A 14 9.19 -4.74 -2.31
N MET A 15 9.66 -5.38 -3.37
CA MET A 15 10.42 -6.62 -3.29
C MET A 15 11.70 -6.45 -2.47
N GLY A 16 12.47 -5.40 -2.71
CA GLY A 16 13.69 -5.13 -1.94
C GLY A 16 13.44 -4.96 -0.44
N ILE A 17 12.34 -4.31 -0.05
CA ILE A 17 11.95 -4.19 1.36
C ILE A 17 11.58 -5.55 1.95
N LEU A 18 10.81 -6.36 1.22
CA LEU A 18 10.40 -7.70 1.67
C LEU A 18 11.61 -8.60 1.86
N GLU A 19 12.52 -8.66 0.88
CA GLU A 19 13.73 -9.48 0.96
C GLU A 19 14.65 -9.01 2.09
N ALA A 20 14.80 -7.71 2.31
CA ALA A 20 15.63 -7.17 3.38
C ALA A 20 15.13 -7.52 4.79
N ASN A 21 13.81 -7.69 4.96
CA ASN A 21 13.20 -7.96 6.28
C ASN A 21 12.89 -9.45 6.52
N LEU A 22 12.57 -10.20 5.46
CA LEU A 22 12.11 -11.59 5.56
C LEU A 22 13.12 -12.59 4.99
N GLY A 23 14.03 -12.14 4.13
CA GLY A 23 14.82 -13.01 3.27
C GLY A 23 14.05 -13.44 2.01
N PRO A 24 14.75 -13.94 0.98
CA PRO A 24 14.17 -14.16 -0.35
C PRO A 24 13.08 -15.24 -0.38
N VAL A 25 13.24 -16.33 0.37
CA VAL A 25 12.27 -17.44 0.40
C VAL A 25 10.96 -17.03 1.06
N GLU A 26 11.04 -16.35 2.20
CA GLU A 26 9.87 -15.91 2.96
C GLU A 26 9.15 -14.75 2.29
N ALA A 27 9.88 -13.84 1.63
CA ALA A 27 9.30 -12.79 0.80
C ALA A 27 8.43 -13.35 -0.33
N LEU A 28 8.92 -14.37 -1.04
CA LEU A 28 8.16 -15.04 -2.10
C LEU A 28 6.93 -15.77 -1.56
N ARG A 29 7.07 -16.48 -0.43
CA ARG A 29 5.94 -17.15 0.23
C ARG A 29 4.87 -16.15 0.67
N PHE A 30 5.27 -15.00 1.21
CA PHE A 30 4.36 -13.92 1.57
C PHE A 30 3.59 -13.40 0.36
N LEU A 31 4.26 -13.11 -0.76
CA LEU A 31 3.59 -12.65 -1.99
C LEU A 31 2.62 -13.71 -2.55
N ALA A 32 2.99 -14.99 -2.50
CA ALA A 32 2.10 -16.07 -2.89
C ALA A 32 0.81 -16.07 -2.03
N LEU A 33 0.94 -16.01 -0.70
CA LEU A 33 -0.22 -15.93 0.21
C LEU A 33 -1.08 -14.69 -0.08
N LEU A 34 -0.44 -13.53 -0.27
CA LEU A 34 -1.13 -12.29 -0.59
C LEU A 34 -1.92 -12.37 -1.91
N SER A 35 -1.44 -13.16 -2.89
CA SER A 35 -2.14 -13.36 -4.16
C SER A 35 -3.31 -14.37 -4.07
N HIS A 36 -3.28 -15.25 -3.08
CA HIS A 36 -4.29 -16.28 -2.88
C HIS A 36 -5.47 -15.80 -2.04
N GLU A 37 -5.24 -14.84 -1.14
CA GLU A 37 -6.30 -14.29 -0.28
C GLU A 37 -6.91 -13.01 -0.90
N PRO A 38 -8.25 -12.93 -1.05
CA PRO A 38 -8.88 -11.69 -1.49
C PRO A 38 -8.60 -10.59 -0.45
N PHE A 39 -8.04 -9.48 -0.90
CA PHE A 39 -7.79 -8.34 -0.03
C PHE A 39 -9.12 -7.74 0.43
N ASP A 40 -9.38 -7.78 1.74
CA ASP A 40 -10.57 -7.15 2.32
C ASP A 40 -10.37 -5.62 2.36
N TYR A 41 -10.72 -5.00 1.23
CA TYR A 41 -10.70 -3.55 1.08
C TYR A 41 -11.58 -2.84 2.11
N GLN A 42 -12.67 -3.47 2.56
CA GLN A 42 -13.59 -2.87 3.51
C GLN A 42 -12.96 -2.79 4.89
N SER A 43 -12.39 -3.89 5.38
CA SER A 43 -11.63 -3.92 6.64
C SER A 43 -10.43 -2.98 6.60
N TRP A 44 -9.70 -2.93 5.48
CA TRP A 44 -8.57 -2.00 5.33
C TRP A 44 -9.04 -0.55 5.39
N ARG A 45 -10.07 -0.19 4.63
CA ARG A 45 -10.61 1.17 4.59
C ARG A 45 -11.12 1.59 5.97
N ASP A 46 -11.82 0.71 6.68
CA ASP A 46 -12.33 1.00 8.02
C ASP A 46 -11.15 1.25 8.97
N LYS A 47 -10.12 0.39 8.98
CA LYS A 47 -8.92 0.60 9.81
C LYS A 47 -8.24 1.96 9.59
N HIS A 48 -8.23 2.46 8.36
CA HIS A 48 -7.47 3.66 7.99
C HIS A 48 -8.31 4.95 7.96
N PHE A 49 -9.63 4.85 7.77
CA PHE A 49 -10.51 6.00 7.55
C PHE A 49 -11.80 5.95 8.37
N GLN A 50 -11.93 5.03 9.34
CA GLN A 50 -13.10 4.99 10.22
C GLN A 50 -13.31 6.32 10.95
N GLY A 51 -14.56 6.77 10.95
CA GLY A 51 -14.96 8.04 11.56
C GLY A 51 -14.65 9.27 10.71
N MET A 52 -14.07 9.11 9.52
CA MET A 52 -13.85 10.21 8.58
C MET A 52 -15.00 10.30 7.57
N SER A 53 -15.47 11.52 7.32
CA SER A 53 -16.37 11.79 6.19
C SER A 53 -15.61 11.71 4.86
N LEU A 54 -16.34 11.53 3.76
CA LEU A 54 -15.75 11.53 2.43
C LEU A 54 -15.03 12.85 2.14
N GLU A 55 -15.60 13.98 2.57
CA GLU A 55 -15.03 15.32 2.42
C GLU A 55 -13.69 15.45 3.16
N GLU A 56 -13.57 14.86 4.36
CA GLU A 56 -12.33 14.87 5.13
C GLU A 56 -11.23 14.03 4.46
N ILE A 57 -11.60 12.87 3.90
CA ILE A 57 -10.67 12.01 3.14
C ILE A 57 -10.17 12.76 1.89
N LEU A 58 -11.09 13.36 1.13
CA LEU A 58 -10.76 14.13 -0.07
C LEU A 58 -9.93 15.37 0.26
N GLY A 59 -10.25 16.07 1.35
CA GLY A 59 -9.47 17.23 1.82
C GLY A 59 -8.02 16.87 2.16
N ARG A 60 -7.78 15.70 2.80
CA ARG A 60 -6.42 15.21 3.06
C ARG A 60 -5.67 14.84 1.78
N ALA A 61 -6.33 14.17 0.83
CA ALA A 61 -5.74 13.85 -0.46
C ALA A 61 -5.35 15.13 -1.23
N ALA A 62 -6.21 16.15 -1.24
CA ALA A 62 -5.95 17.43 -1.87
C ALA A 62 -4.79 18.19 -1.20
N ASN A 63 -4.71 18.19 0.14
CA ASN A 63 -3.61 18.84 0.86
C ASN A 63 -2.26 18.14 0.67
N THR A 64 -2.25 16.82 0.46
CA THR A 64 -1.02 16.08 0.12
C THR A 64 -0.56 16.37 -1.32
N THR A 65 -1.46 16.90 -2.16
CA THR A 65 -1.24 17.19 -3.57
C THR A 65 -0.99 18.69 -3.84
N ARG A 66 -1.10 19.56 -2.83
CA ARG A 66 -0.95 21.02 -2.99
C ARG A 66 0.42 21.50 -2.47
N PRO A 67 1.15 22.33 -3.23
CA PRO A 67 2.46 22.87 -2.84
C PRO A 67 2.39 23.83 -1.66
#